data_AF-A0A2V1BH65-F1
#
_entry.id   AF-A0A2V1BH65-F1
#
_cell.length_a   1.000
_cell.length_b   1.000
_cell.length_c   1.000
_cell.angle_alpha   90.00
_cell.angle_beta   90.00
_cell.angle_gamma   90.00
#
_symmetry.space_group_name_H-M   'P 1'
#
loop_
_entity.id
_entity.type
_entity.pdbx_description
1 polymer ?
#
loop_
_entity_poly.entity_id
_entity_poly.type
_entity_poly.pdbx_seq_one_letter_code
_entity_poly.pdbx_strand_id
1 'polypeptide(L)'
;MAARRKIPIYFLSSGGVLLLGEHPQVYPVSVAQYSPPEDGSNGYVASKWAAEVYLQNAAKRLRIPVCIHRTTPCSQNSTIPAGMLDNIVRLSTQIQAFPALDDWTGSLDLMSVDSMARNLLSIPFNMTEEETRKPIFVHHASQVKISSHEIGRVMRPYVELGMGGFEKISLLKWIGKNAGFGYFVASQDASMTSGNEGAFISRR
;
A
#
# COMPACT_ATOMS: atom_id res chain seq x y z
N MET A 1 -25.76 8.92 -6.09
CA MET A 1 -25.71 9.25 -7.54
C MET A 1 -25.30 8.06 -8.42
N ALA A 2 -24.46 7.11 -7.97
CA ALA A 2 -24.07 5.93 -8.77
C ALA A 2 -25.21 4.92 -9.05
N ALA A 3 -26.08 4.65 -8.08
CA ALA A 3 -27.11 3.59 -8.17
C ALA A 3 -28.05 3.67 -9.37
N ARG A 4 -28.60 4.87 -9.64
CA ARG A 4 -29.57 5.09 -10.73
C ARG A 4 -28.95 4.94 -12.11
N ARG A 5 -27.66 5.27 -12.24
CA ARG A 5 -26.92 5.28 -13.51
C ARG A 5 -25.97 4.09 -13.67
N LYS A 6 -25.95 3.17 -12.70
CA LYS A 6 -25.05 2.01 -12.65
C LYS A 6 -23.58 2.38 -12.88
N ILE A 7 -23.16 3.53 -12.37
CA ILE A 7 -21.76 3.98 -12.48
C ILE A 7 -20.88 2.99 -11.72
N PRO A 8 -19.92 2.33 -12.38
CA PRO A 8 -18.99 1.42 -11.71
C PRO A 8 -18.18 2.12 -10.62
N ILE A 9 -17.97 1.44 -9.50
CA ILE A 9 -17.11 1.92 -8.42
C ILE A 9 -15.87 1.04 -8.36
N TYR A 10 -14.71 1.66 -8.60
CA TYR A 10 -13.40 1.04 -8.43
C TYR A 10 -12.83 1.52 -7.10
N PHE A 11 -12.54 0.59 -6.20
CA PHE A 11 -12.03 0.89 -4.87
C PHE A 11 -10.64 0.29 -4.69
N LEU A 12 -9.67 1.14 -4.31
CA LEU A 12 -8.33 0.71 -3.95
C LEU A 12 -8.27 0.36 -2.45
N SER A 13 -8.24 -0.92 -2.18
CA SER A 13 -8.03 -1.54 -0.87
C SER A 13 -6.57 -1.96 -0.68
N SER A 14 -6.25 -2.59 0.45
CA SER A 14 -4.90 -3.12 0.74
C SER A 14 -4.96 -4.61 1.05
N GLY A 15 -3.86 -5.31 0.81
CA GLY A 15 -3.68 -6.73 1.12
C GLY A 15 -3.68 -7.01 2.62
N GLY A 16 -3.52 -5.99 3.48
CA GLY A 16 -3.65 -6.14 4.94
C GLY A 16 -5.01 -6.69 5.37
N VAL A 17 -6.09 -6.46 4.61
CA VAL A 17 -7.42 -7.06 4.89
C VAL A 17 -7.42 -8.58 4.73
N LEU A 18 -6.48 -9.14 3.97
CA LEU A 18 -6.32 -10.58 3.79
C LEU A 18 -5.65 -11.24 5.00
N LEU A 19 -4.99 -10.44 5.85
CA LEU A 19 -4.34 -10.89 7.07
C LEU A 19 -5.30 -10.91 8.27
N LEU A 20 -6.57 -10.52 8.06
CA LEU A 20 -7.61 -10.58 9.10
C LEU A 20 -8.05 -12.04 9.29
N GLY A 21 -8.06 -12.50 10.54
CA GLY A 21 -8.37 -13.88 10.92
C GLY A 21 -7.13 -14.72 11.26
N GLU A 22 -7.33 -16.00 11.58
CA GLU A 22 -6.24 -16.91 11.97
C GLU A 22 -5.34 -17.30 10.80
N HIS A 23 -5.88 -17.31 9.59
CA HIS A 23 -5.18 -17.73 8.38
C HIS A 23 -5.33 -16.68 7.27
N PRO A 24 -4.21 -16.23 6.67
CA PRO A 24 -4.25 -15.31 5.55
C PRO A 24 -5.09 -15.82 4.39
N GLN A 25 -5.98 -14.99 3.88
CA GLN A 25 -6.78 -15.29 2.68
C GLN A 25 -5.95 -15.02 1.41
N VAL A 26 -5.72 -16.06 0.60
CA VAL A 26 -4.90 -15.93 -0.61
C VAL A 26 -5.76 -15.66 -1.85
N TYR A 27 -7.02 -16.06 -1.83
CA TYR A 27 -7.92 -15.97 -2.97
C TYR A 27 -8.62 -14.60 -3.05
N PRO A 28 -8.99 -14.15 -4.26
CA PRO A 28 -9.75 -12.92 -4.48
C PRO A 28 -11.23 -13.10 -4.09
N VAL A 29 -11.47 -13.27 -2.79
CA VAL A 29 -12.80 -13.49 -2.21
C VAL A 29 -13.13 -12.43 -1.16
N SER A 30 -14.39 -12.39 -0.75
CA SER A 30 -14.85 -11.52 0.33
C SER A 30 -14.19 -11.90 1.65
N VAL A 31 -13.74 -10.88 2.40
CA VAL A 31 -13.20 -11.01 3.76
C VAL A 31 -14.17 -10.44 4.81
N ALA A 32 -15.45 -10.26 4.47
CA ALA A 32 -16.43 -9.60 5.33
C ALA A 32 -16.67 -10.31 6.68
N GLN A 33 -16.32 -11.61 6.78
CA GLN A 33 -16.45 -12.39 8.01
C GLN A 33 -15.27 -12.20 8.99
N TYR A 34 -14.18 -11.58 8.54
CA TYR A 34 -12.97 -11.38 9.34
C TYR A 34 -12.90 -9.93 9.81
N SER A 35 -13.55 -9.61 10.92
CA SER A 35 -13.54 -8.25 11.45
C SER A 35 -12.15 -7.85 11.97
N PRO A 36 -11.72 -6.60 11.75
CA PRO A 36 -10.49 -6.07 12.35
C PRO A 36 -10.63 -5.92 13.87
N PRO A 37 -9.51 -5.82 14.62
CA PRO A 37 -9.52 -5.48 16.03
C PRO A 37 -10.24 -4.14 16.30
N GLU A 38 -11.02 -4.09 17.37
CA GLU A 38 -11.77 -2.88 17.79
C GLU A 38 -10.95 -1.94 18.69
N ASP A 39 -9.75 -2.35 19.08
CA ASP A 39 -8.82 -1.58 19.94
C ASP A 39 -8.12 -0.42 19.22
N GLY A 40 -8.38 -0.25 17.92
CA GLY A 40 -7.78 0.80 17.09
C GLY A 40 -6.35 0.51 16.64
N SER A 41 -5.75 -0.62 17.05
CA SER A 41 -4.36 -1.00 16.72
C SER A 41 -4.10 -1.09 15.21
N ASN A 42 -5.14 -1.42 14.44
CA ASN A 42 -5.05 -1.55 12.99
C ASN A 42 -6.08 -0.69 12.23
N GLY A 43 -6.22 0.59 12.64
CA GLY A 43 -7.20 1.51 12.06
C GLY A 43 -7.14 1.66 10.53
N TYR A 44 -5.94 1.58 9.93
CA TYR A 44 -5.80 1.62 8.47
C TYR A 44 -6.48 0.41 7.81
N VAL A 45 -6.13 -0.82 8.20
CA VAL A 45 -6.74 -2.03 7.63
C VAL A 45 -8.23 -2.08 7.96
N ALA A 46 -8.62 -1.67 9.17
CA ALA A 46 -10.01 -1.58 9.57
C ALA A 46 -10.83 -0.66 8.65
N SER A 47 -10.28 0.50 8.28
CA SER A 47 -10.94 1.43 7.35
C SER A 47 -11.11 0.84 5.95
N LYS A 48 -10.10 0.10 5.46
CA LYS A 48 -10.17 -0.59 4.15
C LYS A 48 -11.19 -1.71 4.17
N TRP A 49 -11.16 -2.54 5.21
CA TRP A 49 -12.14 -3.60 5.41
C TRP A 49 -13.58 -3.07 5.49
N ALA A 50 -13.82 -2.01 6.27
CA ALA A 50 -15.14 -1.41 6.41
C ALA A 50 -15.66 -0.88 5.06
N ALA A 51 -14.79 -0.21 4.29
CA ALA A 51 -15.13 0.26 2.94
C ALA A 51 -15.44 -0.91 1.99
N GLU A 52 -14.67 -2.01 2.05
CA GLU A 52 -14.99 -3.22 1.29
C GLU A 52 -16.38 -3.75 1.66
N VAL A 53 -16.64 -4.03 2.94
CA VAL A 53 -17.94 -4.56 3.41
C VAL A 53 -19.09 -3.66 2.97
N TYR A 54 -18.93 -2.35 3.12
CA TYR A 54 -19.93 -1.37 2.69
C TYR A 54 -20.22 -1.45 1.19
N LEU A 55 -19.18 -1.46 0.35
CA LEU A 55 -19.32 -1.54 -1.10
C LEU A 55 -19.88 -2.88 -1.57
N GLN A 56 -19.51 -3.98 -0.91
CA GLN A 56 -20.09 -5.30 -1.18
C GLN A 56 -21.60 -5.32 -0.89
N ASN A 57 -22.02 -4.72 0.23
CA ASN A 57 -23.44 -4.59 0.58
C ASN A 57 -24.18 -3.67 -0.40
N ALA A 58 -23.54 -2.59 -0.84
CA ALA A 58 -24.08 -1.70 -1.87
C ALA A 58 -24.24 -2.42 -3.22
N ALA A 59 -23.27 -3.22 -3.64
CA ALA A 59 -23.36 -4.04 -4.85
C ALA A 59 -24.57 -5.00 -4.77
N LYS A 60 -24.73 -5.73 -3.66
CA LYS A 60 -25.86 -6.65 -3.45
C LYS A 60 -27.21 -5.93 -3.45
N ARG A 61 -27.35 -4.83 -2.69
CA ARG A 61 -28.63 -4.14 -2.45
C ARG A 61 -29.04 -3.22 -3.59
N LEU A 62 -28.07 -2.51 -4.18
CA LEU A 62 -28.32 -1.46 -5.19
C LEU A 62 -27.96 -1.93 -6.61
N ARG A 63 -27.39 -3.13 -6.75
CA ARG A 63 -26.91 -3.71 -8.02
C ARG A 63 -25.98 -2.74 -8.75
N ILE A 64 -25.00 -2.19 -8.02
CA ILE A 64 -23.98 -1.29 -8.56
C ILE A 64 -22.75 -2.13 -8.89
N PRO A 65 -22.13 -1.96 -10.08
CA PRO A 65 -20.87 -2.62 -10.38
C PRO A 65 -19.78 -2.16 -9.41
N VAL A 66 -19.11 -3.09 -8.74
CA VAL A 66 -18.06 -2.80 -7.76
C VAL A 66 -16.85 -3.67 -8.07
N CYS A 67 -15.69 -3.03 -8.22
CA CYS A 67 -14.41 -3.71 -8.29
C CYS A 67 -13.53 -3.26 -7.11
N ILE A 68 -13.03 -4.22 -6.35
CA ILE A 68 -12.16 -4.02 -5.20
C ILE A 68 -10.76 -4.49 -5.58
N HIS A 69 -9.84 -3.55 -5.68
CA HIS A 69 -8.44 -3.78 -6.00
C HIS A 69 -7.63 -3.83 -4.71
N ARG A 70 -7.02 -4.96 -4.38
CA ARG A 70 -6.14 -5.09 -3.21
C ARG A 70 -4.69 -5.09 -3.67
N THR A 71 -3.88 -4.18 -3.12
CA THR A 71 -2.43 -4.22 -3.33
C THR A 71 -1.81 -5.23 -2.36
N THR A 72 -1.10 -6.23 -2.87
CA THR A 72 -0.52 -7.30 -2.06
C THR A 72 1.01 -7.19 -2.00
N PRO A 73 1.65 -7.80 -0.98
CA PRO A 73 3.10 -7.85 -0.89
C PRO A 73 3.76 -8.41 -2.14
N CYS A 74 5.01 -8.02 -2.35
CA CYS A 74 5.82 -8.51 -3.46
C CYS A 74 6.19 -9.98 -3.25
N SER A 75 6.43 -10.70 -4.36
CA SER A 75 6.95 -12.06 -4.29
C SER A 75 8.35 -12.08 -3.68
N GLN A 76 8.77 -13.21 -3.11
CA GLN A 76 10.09 -13.32 -2.47
C GLN A 76 11.26 -13.11 -3.44
N ASN A 77 11.04 -13.33 -4.74
CA ASN A 77 12.06 -13.22 -5.79
C ASN A 77 12.12 -11.82 -6.43
N SER A 78 11.57 -10.81 -5.76
CA SER A 78 11.57 -9.44 -6.27
C SER A 78 12.99 -8.88 -6.39
N THR A 79 13.26 -8.14 -7.45
CA THR A 79 14.52 -7.43 -7.63
C THR A 79 14.29 -5.93 -7.57
N ILE A 80 15.25 -5.20 -6.99
CA ILE A 80 15.24 -3.75 -7.05
C ILE A 80 15.70 -3.32 -8.45
N PRO A 81 14.90 -2.55 -9.20
CA PRO A 81 15.29 -2.07 -10.52
C PRO A 81 16.59 -1.26 -10.46
N ALA A 82 17.42 -1.41 -11.49
CA ALA A 82 18.65 -0.62 -11.64
C ALA A 82 18.32 0.89 -11.60
N GLY A 83 19.12 1.64 -10.84
CA GLY A 83 18.93 3.09 -10.68
C GLY A 83 17.82 3.51 -9.73
N MET A 84 17.00 2.59 -9.18
CA MET A 84 15.97 2.96 -8.20
C MET A 84 16.59 3.56 -6.94
N LEU A 85 17.62 2.92 -6.38
CA LEU A 85 18.27 3.42 -5.17
C LEU A 85 18.97 4.78 -5.42
N ASP A 86 19.59 4.94 -6.59
CA ASP A 86 20.18 6.22 -7.01
C ASP A 86 19.11 7.31 -7.15
N ASN A 87 17.92 6.95 -7.65
CA ASN A 87 16.78 7.85 -7.71
C ASN A 87 16.30 8.26 -6.32
N ILE A 88 16.28 7.36 -5.33
CA ILE A 88 15.94 7.70 -3.94
C ILE A 88 16.95 8.75 -3.42
N VAL A 89 18.25 8.53 -3.62
CA VAL A 89 19.28 9.52 -3.22
C VAL A 89 19.06 10.85 -3.93
N ARG A 90 18.91 10.85 -5.25
CA ARG A 90 18.67 12.05 -6.05
C ARG A 90 17.48 12.85 -5.55
N LEU A 91 16.36 12.17 -5.29
CA LEU A 91 15.13 12.82 -4.82
C LEU A 91 15.31 13.37 -3.40
N SER A 92 15.99 12.64 -2.51
CA SER A 92 16.36 13.15 -1.18
C SER A 92 17.17 14.44 -1.27
N THR A 93 18.12 14.51 -2.22
CA THR A 93 18.92 15.72 -2.45
C THR A 93 18.08 16.87 -2.97
N GLN A 94 17.15 16.60 -3.90
CA GLN A 94 16.27 17.62 -4.47
C GLN A 94 15.33 18.23 -3.42
N ILE A 95 14.80 17.42 -2.50
CA ILE A 95 13.92 17.91 -1.44
C ILE A 95 14.67 18.35 -0.17
N GLN A 96 16.01 18.25 -0.19
CA GLN A 96 16.90 18.50 0.95
C GLN A 96 16.45 17.80 2.25
N ALA A 97 15.96 16.57 2.12
CA ALA A 97 15.49 15.78 3.25
C ALA A 97 15.77 14.29 3.05
N PHE A 98 16.23 13.64 4.13
CA PHE A 98 16.49 12.20 4.17
C PHE A 98 15.43 11.45 4.96
N PRO A 99 15.11 10.19 4.58
CA PRO A 99 14.30 9.34 5.43
C PRO A 99 15.09 8.97 6.69
N ALA A 100 14.53 9.26 7.86
CA ALA A 100 14.99 8.76 9.13
C ALA A 100 14.71 7.25 9.20
N LEU A 101 15.77 6.46 9.36
CA LEU A 101 15.71 4.99 9.46
C LEU A 101 15.97 4.50 10.88
N ASP A 102 16.39 5.39 11.78
CA ASP A 102 16.81 5.04 13.15
C ASP A 102 15.66 4.40 13.95
N ASP A 103 14.42 4.82 13.68
CA ASP A 103 13.20 4.31 14.34
C ASP A 103 12.40 3.32 13.48
N TRP A 104 12.93 2.89 12.33
CA TRP A 104 12.20 2.04 11.38
C TRP A 104 13.07 0.89 10.88
N THR A 105 12.73 -0.33 11.31
CA THR A 105 13.33 -1.56 10.79
C THR A 105 12.27 -2.38 10.08
N GLY A 106 12.52 -2.74 8.82
CA GLY A 106 11.55 -3.50 8.05
C GLY A 106 11.75 -3.40 6.55
N SER A 107 10.66 -3.68 5.83
CA SER A 107 10.58 -3.62 4.37
C SER A 107 9.31 -2.92 3.90
N LEU A 108 9.42 -2.27 2.75
CA LEU A 108 8.31 -1.72 1.99
C LEU A 108 8.15 -2.51 0.71
N ASP A 109 6.91 -2.85 0.37
CA ASP A 109 6.55 -3.29 -0.95
C ASP A 109 6.03 -2.09 -1.75
N LEU A 110 6.67 -1.83 -2.88
CA LEU A 110 6.41 -0.70 -3.74
C LEU A 110 5.67 -1.14 -4.99
N MET A 111 4.68 -0.33 -5.36
CA MET A 111 3.91 -0.51 -6.59
C MET A 111 4.10 0.68 -7.52
N SER A 112 4.39 0.40 -8.78
CA SER A 112 4.45 1.40 -9.84
C SER A 112 3.08 2.05 -10.00
N VAL A 113 3.04 3.38 -9.91
CA VAL A 113 1.82 4.17 -10.12
C VAL A 113 1.28 3.93 -11.53
N ASP A 114 2.18 3.89 -12.51
CA ASP A 114 1.84 3.67 -13.90
C ASP A 114 1.29 2.25 -14.14
N SER A 115 1.93 1.22 -13.60
CA SER A 115 1.43 -0.16 -13.72
C SER A 115 0.06 -0.32 -13.06
N MET A 116 -0.13 0.29 -11.90
CA MET A 116 -1.42 0.26 -11.21
C MET A 116 -2.49 1.02 -12.00
N ALA A 117 -2.17 2.19 -12.56
CA ALA A 117 -3.09 2.95 -13.39
C ALA A 117 -3.53 2.15 -14.63
N ARG A 118 -2.60 1.47 -15.32
CA ARG A 118 -2.94 0.59 -16.45
C ARG A 118 -3.84 -0.57 -16.03
N ASN A 119 -3.56 -1.19 -14.88
CA ASN A 119 -4.37 -2.29 -14.34
C ASN A 119 -5.78 -1.85 -13.92
N LEU A 120 -5.93 -0.62 -13.43
CA LEU A 120 -7.25 -0.05 -13.13
C LEU A 120 -8.07 0.17 -14.41
N LEU A 121 -7.41 0.63 -15.48
CA LEU A 121 -8.04 0.92 -16.77
C LEU A 121 -8.33 -0.32 -17.62
N SER A 122 -7.69 -1.46 -17.35
CA SER A 122 -7.91 -2.69 -18.11
C SER A 122 -9.22 -3.40 -17.75
N ILE A 123 -9.83 -3.08 -16.61
CA ILE A 123 -11.08 -3.69 -16.19
C ILE A 123 -12.26 -2.97 -16.86
N PRO A 124 -13.11 -3.68 -17.62
CA PRO A 124 -14.18 -3.05 -18.39
C PRO A 124 -15.13 -2.22 -17.53
N PHE A 125 -15.47 -1.03 -18.03
CA PHE A 125 -16.52 -0.19 -17.45
C PHE A 125 -17.93 -0.78 -17.63
N ASN A 126 -18.10 -1.70 -18.57
CA ASN A 126 -19.38 -2.35 -18.89
C ASN A 126 -19.40 -3.76 -18.31
N MET A 127 -19.78 -3.88 -17.04
CA MET A 127 -20.06 -5.18 -16.41
C MET A 127 -21.47 -5.66 -16.80
N THR A 128 -21.61 -6.94 -17.07
CA THR A 128 -22.90 -7.61 -17.30
C THR A 128 -23.78 -7.54 -16.04
N GLU A 129 -25.11 -7.68 -16.20
CA GLU A 129 -26.02 -7.65 -15.04
C GLU A 129 -25.67 -8.68 -13.96
N GLU A 130 -25.16 -9.85 -14.36
CA GLU A 130 -24.75 -10.91 -13.45
C GLU A 130 -23.50 -10.51 -12.64
N GLU A 131 -22.53 -9.86 -13.30
CA GLU A 131 -21.35 -9.27 -12.67
C GLU A 131 -21.69 -8.09 -11.75
N THR A 132 -22.78 -7.34 -12.00
CA THR A 132 -23.19 -6.24 -11.11
C THR A 132 -23.78 -6.70 -9.77
N ARG A 133 -24.11 -8.00 -9.61
CA ARG A 133 -24.68 -8.55 -8.37
C ARG A 133 -23.63 -8.90 -7.34
N LYS A 134 -22.38 -9.12 -7.78
CA LYS A 134 -21.28 -9.52 -6.91
C LYS A 134 -20.08 -8.61 -7.13
N PRO A 135 -19.44 -8.15 -6.05
CA PRO A 135 -18.20 -7.39 -6.17
C PRO A 135 -17.10 -8.27 -6.77
N ILE A 136 -16.33 -7.73 -7.69
CA ILE A 136 -15.14 -8.36 -8.25
C ILE A 136 -13.96 -7.99 -7.36
N PHE A 137 -13.16 -8.97 -6.96
CA PHE A 137 -11.92 -8.73 -6.22
C PHE A 137 -10.73 -9.00 -7.13
N VAL A 138 -9.75 -8.11 -7.12
CA VAL A 138 -8.52 -8.24 -7.92
C VAL A 138 -7.31 -7.96 -7.04
N HIS A 139 -6.35 -8.87 -7.05
CA HIS A 139 -5.10 -8.72 -6.32
C HIS A 139 -4.02 -8.18 -7.26
N HIS A 140 -3.33 -7.13 -6.83
CA HIS A 140 -2.21 -6.51 -7.54
C HIS A 140 -0.96 -6.74 -6.73
N ALA A 141 -0.09 -7.63 -7.18
CA ALA A 141 1.19 -7.85 -6.51
C ALA A 141 2.11 -6.65 -6.72
N SER A 142 2.70 -6.17 -5.63
CA SER A 142 3.76 -5.16 -5.68
C SER A 142 4.94 -5.68 -6.50
N GLN A 143 5.72 -4.79 -7.09
CA GLN A 143 6.80 -5.19 -8.00
C GLN A 143 8.19 -5.16 -7.34
N VAL A 144 8.36 -4.35 -6.29
CA VAL A 144 9.66 -4.14 -5.68
C VAL A 144 9.54 -4.23 -4.17
N LYS A 145 10.45 -4.96 -3.52
CA LYS A 145 10.64 -4.91 -2.08
C LYS A 145 11.93 -4.16 -1.78
N ILE A 146 11.86 -3.19 -0.87
CA ILE A 146 13.03 -2.45 -0.39
C ILE A 146 13.07 -2.47 1.13
N SER A 147 14.23 -2.80 1.68
CA SER A 147 14.48 -2.85 3.11
C SER A 147 15.11 -1.57 3.66
N SER A 148 14.91 -1.33 4.95
CA SER A 148 15.66 -0.34 5.75
C SER A 148 17.17 -0.43 5.52
N HIS A 149 17.71 -1.64 5.46
CA HIS A 149 19.14 -1.86 5.21
C HIS A 149 19.58 -1.32 3.83
N GLU A 150 18.80 -1.57 2.77
CA GLU A 150 19.13 -1.09 1.42
C GLU A 150 19.07 0.43 1.32
N ILE A 151 18.03 1.07 1.89
CA ILE A 151 17.91 2.53 1.93
C ILE A 151 19.07 3.12 2.74
N GLY A 152 19.35 2.56 3.91
CA GLY A 152 20.43 3.04 4.79
C GLY A 152 21.80 2.92 4.14
N ARG A 153 22.07 1.79 3.45
CA ARG A 153 23.32 1.56 2.74
C ARG A 153 23.59 2.63 1.68
N VAL A 154 22.58 3.03 0.90
CA VAL A 154 22.78 4.01 -0.18
C VAL A 154 22.79 5.46 0.31
N MET A 155 22.14 5.76 1.44
CA MET A 155 22.10 7.11 2.00
C MET A 155 23.33 7.45 2.85
N ARG A 156 23.90 6.46 3.55
CA ARG A 156 24.99 6.68 4.53
C ARG A 156 26.15 7.53 3.99
N PRO A 157 26.73 7.27 2.79
CA PRO A 157 27.84 8.06 2.29
C PRO A 157 27.48 9.54 2.13
N TYR A 158 26.25 9.83 1.71
CA TYR A 158 25.77 11.19 1.47
C TYR A 158 25.52 11.96 2.77
N VAL A 159 25.05 11.27 3.81
CA VAL A 159 24.91 11.84 5.16
C VAL A 159 26.29 12.15 5.75
N GLU A 160 27.26 11.25 5.59
CA GLU A 160 28.63 11.38 6.10
C GLU A 160 29.44 12.48 5.35
N LEU A 161 29.24 12.64 4.04
CA LEU A 161 29.95 13.61 3.19
C LEU A 161 29.46 15.07 3.29
N GLY A 162 28.75 15.41 4.38
CA GLY A 162 28.40 16.81 4.67
C GLY A 162 27.02 17.26 4.18
N MET A 163 26.19 16.37 3.63
CA MET A 163 24.75 16.65 3.49
C MET A 163 23.97 16.39 4.80
N GLY A 164 24.67 16.26 5.93
CA GLY A 164 24.07 16.09 7.26
C GLY A 164 23.22 17.27 7.75
N GLY A 165 23.24 18.41 7.05
CA GLY A 165 22.34 19.54 7.30
C GLY A 165 20.92 19.38 6.74
N PHE A 166 20.65 18.32 5.97
CA PHE A 166 19.31 18.05 5.42
C PHE A 166 18.34 17.58 6.51
N GLU A 167 17.06 17.95 6.36
CA GLU A 167 16.01 17.56 7.31
C GLU A 167 15.92 16.02 7.35
N LYS A 168 16.01 15.41 8.53
CA LYS A 168 15.64 14.00 8.70
C LYS A 168 14.15 13.90 8.99
N ILE A 169 13.40 13.21 8.15
CA ILE A 169 11.95 13.05 8.26
C ILE A 169 11.54 11.59 8.23
N SER A 170 10.38 11.24 8.79
CA SER A 170 9.89 9.85 8.73
C SER A 170 9.77 9.36 7.29
N LEU A 171 10.03 8.07 7.06
CA LEU A 171 10.01 7.47 5.73
C LEU A 171 8.70 7.72 4.98
N LEU A 172 7.55 7.62 5.66
CA LEU A 172 6.25 7.91 5.06
C LEU A 172 6.09 9.39 4.67
N LYS A 173 6.58 10.33 5.49
CA LYS A 173 6.59 11.76 5.16
C LYS A 173 7.51 12.03 3.97
N TRP A 174 8.66 11.35 3.91
CA TRP A 174 9.60 11.43 2.79
C TRP A 174 8.96 10.97 1.48
N ILE A 175 8.30 9.80 1.48
CA ILE A 175 7.58 9.29 0.31
C ILE A 175 6.48 10.26 -0.11
N GLY A 176 5.71 10.81 0.85
CA GLY A 176 4.63 11.77 0.56
C GLY A 176 5.11 13.11 -0.01
N LYS A 177 6.30 13.58 0.36
CA LYS A 177 6.91 14.79 -0.22
C LYS A 177 7.42 14.57 -1.65
N ASN A 178 7.53 13.32 -2.10
CA ASN A 178 8.25 12.95 -3.31
C ASN A 178 7.32 12.56 -4.46
N ALA A 179 6.77 13.56 -5.16
CA ALA A 179 5.88 13.36 -6.30
C ALA A 179 6.58 12.72 -7.53
N GLY A 180 7.91 12.69 -7.56
CA GLY A 180 8.71 12.18 -8.68
C GLY A 180 9.14 10.71 -8.55
N PHE A 181 8.78 10.02 -7.46
CA PHE A 181 9.28 8.67 -7.21
C PHE A 181 8.69 7.63 -8.18
N GLY A 182 7.47 7.82 -8.68
CA GLY A 182 6.80 6.91 -9.62
C GLY A 182 6.28 5.61 -8.99
N TYR A 183 6.52 5.40 -7.69
CA TYR A 183 6.03 4.28 -6.92
C TYR A 183 5.28 4.77 -5.67
N PHE A 184 4.32 3.99 -5.20
CA PHE A 184 3.66 4.18 -3.91
C PHE A 184 3.85 2.95 -3.03
N VAL A 185 3.72 3.12 -1.71
CA VAL A 185 3.78 2.01 -0.74
C VAL A 185 2.47 1.23 -0.81
N ALA A 186 2.56 -0.01 -1.27
CA ALA A 186 1.42 -0.92 -1.41
C ALA A 186 1.22 -1.79 -0.16
N SER A 187 2.31 -2.18 0.49
CA SER A 187 2.33 -2.81 1.81
C SER A 187 3.61 -2.50 2.56
N GLN A 188 3.58 -2.69 3.88
CA GLN A 188 4.77 -2.60 4.73
C GLN A 188 4.75 -3.71 5.78
N ASP A 189 5.94 -4.22 6.10
CA ASP A 189 6.19 -5.04 7.29
C ASP A 189 7.36 -4.39 8.03
N ALA A 190 7.03 -3.73 9.14
CA ALA A 190 8.00 -2.94 9.87
C ALA A 190 7.75 -2.94 11.38
N SER A 191 8.83 -2.92 12.15
CA SER A 191 8.85 -2.50 13.53
C SER A 191 9.24 -1.04 13.62
N MET A 192 8.50 -0.30 14.45
CA MET A 192 8.84 1.08 14.83
C MET A 192 9.13 1.12 16.33
N THR A 193 10.26 1.69 16.70
CA THR A 193 10.59 1.98 18.11
C THR A 193 10.28 3.45 18.36
N SER A 194 9.30 3.74 19.23
CA SER A 194 8.91 5.11 19.57
C SER A 194 9.37 5.43 20.99
N GLY A 195 10.62 5.86 21.14
CA GLY A 195 11.15 6.26 22.46
C GLY A 195 10.96 5.17 23.54
N ASN A 196 10.70 5.59 24.79
CA ASN A 196 10.51 4.70 25.95
C ASN A 196 9.28 3.75 25.87
N GLU A 197 8.49 3.80 24.80
CA GLU A 197 7.39 2.86 24.56
C GLU A 197 7.86 1.78 23.57
N GLY A 198 7.61 0.52 23.92
CA GLY A 198 8.15 -0.66 23.23
C GLY A 198 7.86 -0.73 21.73
N ALA A 199 8.54 -1.65 21.04
CA ALA A 199 8.44 -1.79 19.59
C ALA A 199 7.01 -2.11 19.11
N PHE A 200 6.49 -1.31 18.17
CA PHE A 200 5.21 -1.51 17.51
C PHE A 200 5.39 -2.16 16.13
N ILE A 201 4.71 -3.27 15.86
CA ILE A 201 4.76 -3.96 14.56
C ILE A 201 3.59 -3.47 13.69
N SER A 202 3.92 -2.91 12.52
CA SER A 202 2.96 -2.49 11.52
C SER A 202 3.02 -3.41 10.30
N ARG A 203 1.93 -4.15 10.07
CA ARG A 203 1.70 -4.97 8.87
C ARG A 203 0.41 -4.55 8.18
N ARG A 204 0.51 -4.07 6.95
CA ARG A 204 -0.65 -3.60 6.16
C ARG A 204 -0.42 -3.70 4.67
#